data_AF-A0A524GW54-F1
#
_entry.id   AF-A0A524GW54-F1
#
_cell.length_a   1.000
_cell.length_b   1.000
_cell.length_c   1.000
_cell.angle_alpha   90.00
_cell.angle_beta   90.00
_cell.angle_gamma   90.00
#
_symmetry.space_group_name_H-M   'P 1'
#
loop_
_entity.id
_entity.type
_entity.pdbx_description
1 polymer ?
#
loop_
_entity_poly.entity_id
_entity_poly.type
_entity_poly.pdbx_seq_one_letter_code
_entity_poly.pdbx_strand_id
1 'polypeptide(L)' 'AEKLTILARFQRRGGIDINPFRSNFEDAPRNVRLWRQ' A
#
# COMPACT_ATOMS: atom_id res chain seq x y z
N ALA A 1 21.39 8.97 -5.97
CA ALA A 1 20.02 9.36 -5.62
C ALA A 1 19.55 8.46 -4.48
N GLU A 2 18.81 9.01 -3.51
CA GLU A 2 18.27 8.25 -2.39
C GLU A 2 17.01 7.47 -2.80
N LYS A 3 16.84 6.26 -2.26
CA LYS A 3 15.69 5.37 -2.56
C LYS A 3 14.72 5.39 -1.39
N LEU A 4 13.46 5.73 -1.67
CA LEU A 4 12.41 5.81 -0.65
C LEU A 4 11.09 5.24 -1.18
N THR A 5 10.47 4.39 -0.35
CA THR A 5 9.14 3.81 -0.59
C THR A 5 8.25 4.00 0.64
N ILE A 6 7.00 4.39 0.41
CA ILE A 6 5.95 4.53 1.42
C ILE A 6 4.80 3.59 1.02
N LEU A 7 4.36 2.77 1.97
CA LEU A 7 3.23 1.87 1.85
C LEU A 7 2.36 1.97 3.10
N ALA A 8 1.05 2.13 2.94
CA ALA A 8 0.09 2.00 4.03
C ALA A 8 -0.97 0.94 3.72
N ARG A 9 -1.48 0.33 4.79
CA ARG A 9 -2.54 -0.68 4.75
C ARG A 9 -3.63 -0.29 5.75
N PHE A 10 -4.81 0.06 5.27
CA PHE A 10 -5.92 0.48 6.12
C PHE A 10 -6.97 -0.63 6.24
N GLN A 11 -7.60 -0.74 7.41
CA GLN A 11 -8.76 -1.60 7.56
C GLN A 11 -9.92 -1.07 6.73
N ARG A 12 -10.75 -1.98 6.22
CA ARG A 12 -11.88 -1.61 5.37
C ARG A 12 -12.90 -0.75 6.10
N ARG A 13 -13.48 0.21 5.38
CA ARG A 13 -14.65 0.99 5.81
C ARG A 13 -15.68 0.97 4.69
N GLY A 14 -16.94 0.65 5.02
CA GLY A 14 -18.00 0.52 4.01
C GLY A 14 -17.72 -0.50 2.91
N GLY A 15 -16.90 -1.52 3.20
CA GLY A 15 -16.47 -2.51 2.21
C GLY A 15 -15.36 -2.06 1.25
N ILE A 16 -14.87 -0.83 1.37
CA ILE A 16 -13.80 -0.28 0.52
C ILE A 16 -12.44 -0.54 1.17
N ASP A 17 -11.48 -0.97 0.34
CA ASP A 17 -10.08 -1.17 0.70
C ASP A 17 -9.23 -0.01 0.16
N ILE A 18 -8.36 0.55 0.99
CA ILE A 18 -7.49 1.69 0.64
C ILE A 18 -6.07 1.32 1.05
N ASN A 19 -5.17 1.18 0.07
CA ASN A 19 -3.76 0.86 0.28
C ASN A 19 -2.88 1.78 -0.59
N PRO A 20 -2.58 3.01 -0.14
CA PRO A 20 -1.76 3.92 -0.91
C PRO A 20 -0.32 3.42 -0.98
N PHE A 21 0.27 3.57 -2.17
CA PHE A 21 1.66 3.26 -2.44
C PHE A 21 2.33 4.45 -3.13
N ARG A 22 3.55 4.79 -2.72
CA ARG A 22 4.40 5.77 -3.40
C ARG A 22 5.86 5.38 -3.30
N SER A 23 6.55 5.34 -4.42
CA SER A 23 8.00 5.18 -4.48
C SER A 23 8.61 6.13 -5.50
N ASN A 24 9.88 6.49 -5.31
CA ASN A 24 10.66 7.25 -6.29
C ASN A 24 11.55 6.37 -7.19
N PHE A 25 11.52 5.04 -7.03
CA PHE A 25 12.45 4.14 -7.74
C PHE A 25 11.85 2.79 -8.17
N GLU A 26 10.68 2.40 -7.69
CA GLU A 26 10.06 1.12 -8.01
C GLU A 26 8.54 1.24 -8.22
N ASP A 27 7.97 0.26 -8.91
CA ASP A 27 6.53 0.15 -9.10
C ASP A 27 5.84 -0.43 -7.88
N ALA A 28 4.51 -0.27 -7.84
CA ALA A 28 3.69 -0.79 -6.76
C ALA A 28 3.78 -2.32 -6.67
N PRO A 29 4.00 -2.88 -5.46
CA PRO A 29 3.96 -4.33 -5.25
C PRO A 29 2.52 -4.83 -5.36
N ARG A 30 2.37 -6.15 -5.51
CA ARG A 30 1.04 -6.79 -5.55
C ARG A 30 0.22 -6.44 -4.30
N ASN A 31 -1.01 -5.99 -4.51
CA ASN A 31 -1.94 -5.68 -3.44
C ASN A 31 -2.55 -6.98 -2.85
N VAL A 32 -1.82 -7.63 -1.94
CA VAL A 32 -2.31 -8.81 -1.19
C VAL A 32 -2.96 -8.37 0.12
N ARG A 33 -4.15 -8.92 0.40
CA ARG A 33 -4.91 -8.62 1.61
C ARG A 33 -4.25 -9.25 2.84
N LEU A 34 -4.05 -8.47 3.90
CA LEU A 34 -3.58 -8.97 5.20
C LEU A 34 -4.73 -9.54 6.03
N TRP A 35 -4.42 -10.40 7.00
CA TRP A 35 -5.41 -10.99 7.91
C TRP A 35 -6.30 -9.95 8.61
N ARG A 36 -5.74 -8.79 8.96
CA ARG A 36 -6.43 -7.74 9.74
C ARG A 36 -7.14 -6.68 8.90
N GLN A 37 -7.13 -6.82 7.57
CA GLN A 37 -7.56 -5.78 6.63
C GLN A 37 -9.03 -5.92 6.22
#